data_AF-A0A4R4SVS4-F1
#
_entry.id   AF-A0A4R4SVS4-F1
#
_cell.length_a   1.000
_cell.length_b   1.000
_cell.length_c   1.000
_cell.angle_alpha   90.00
_cell.angle_beta   90.00
_cell.angle_gamma   90.00
#
_symmetry.space_group_name_H-M   'P 1'
#
loop_
_entity.id
_entity.type
_entity.pdbx_description
1 polymer ?
#
loop_
_entity_poly.entity_id
_entity_poly.type
_entity_poly.pdbx_seq_one_letter_code
_entity_poly.pdbx_strand_id
1 'polypeptide(L)' 'MGWGGYTSFGLTDFNRDGRPDVVARENSTGILWLYPGAPAGLLSARSQITTGW' A
#
# COMPACT_ATOMS: atom_id res chain seq x y z
N MET A 1 10.55 10.71 0.29
CA MET A 1 11.51 9.67 -0.12
C MET A 1 10.70 8.41 -0.40
N GLY A 2 10.66 7.97 -1.66
CA GLY A 2 9.80 6.87 -2.11
C GLY A 2 10.51 5.52 -2.12
N TRP A 3 9.78 4.44 -1.87
CA TRP A 3 10.28 3.06 -1.99
C TRP A 3 10.19 2.63 -3.46
N GLY A 4 11.31 2.47 -4.16
CA GLY A 4 11.36 1.81 -5.46
C GLY A 4 10.39 2.34 -6.54
N GLY A 5 10.18 3.65 -6.63
CA GLY A 5 9.23 4.24 -7.59
C GLY A 5 7.80 4.40 -7.06
N TYR A 6 7.58 4.16 -5.77
CA TYR A 6 6.32 4.43 -5.09
C TYR A 6 6.41 5.61 -4.13
N THR A 7 5.33 6.36 -4.00
CA THR A 7 5.13 7.33 -2.92
C THR A 7 4.16 6.73 -1.90
N SER A 8 4.59 6.53 -0.66
CA SER A 8 3.74 6.02 0.42
C SER A 8 2.99 7.15 1.14
N PHE A 9 1.72 6.90 1.51
CA PHE A 9 0.84 7.92 2.12
C PHE A 9 0.42 7.59 3.55
N GLY A 10 0.55 6.35 4.01
CA GLY A 10 0.20 6.00 5.38
C GLY A 10 0.44 4.53 5.72
N LEU A 11 0.62 4.30 7.03
CA LEU A 11 0.67 2.99 7.69
C LEU A 11 -0.48 2.94 8.68
N THR A 12 -1.55 2.21 8.37
CA THR A 12 -2.70 1.98 9.27
C THR A 12 -3.43 0.72 8.85
N ASP A 13 -4.19 0.12 9.75
CA ASP A 13 -5.06 -1.02 9.44
C ASP A 13 -6.27 -0.55 8.62
N PHE A 14 -6.18 -0.63 7.29
CA PHE A 14 -7.21 -0.16 6.37
C PHE A 14 -8.27 -1.24 6.13
N ASN A 15 -7.90 -2.52 6.17
CA ASN A 15 -8.80 -3.64 5.94
C ASN A 15 -9.46 -4.20 7.22
N ARG A 16 -9.05 -3.73 8.40
CA ARG A 16 -9.50 -4.13 9.75
C ARG A 16 -9.16 -5.57 10.12
N ASP A 17 -8.03 -6.08 9.65
CA ASP A 17 -7.54 -7.43 9.99
C ASP A 17 -6.66 -7.45 11.24
N GLY A 18 -6.45 -6.30 11.89
CA GLY A 18 -5.62 -6.14 13.08
C GLY A 18 -4.14 -5.97 12.77
N ARG A 19 -3.76 -5.76 11.51
CA ARG A 19 -2.38 -5.58 11.06
C ARG A 19 -2.23 -4.24 10.33
N PRO A 20 -1.07 -3.58 10.44
CA PRO A 20 -0.84 -2.34 9.71
C PRO A 20 -0.67 -2.62 8.22
N ASP A 21 -1.46 -1.93 7.41
CA ASP A 21 -1.39 -1.95 5.95
C ASP A 21 -0.61 -0.74 5.43
N VAL A 22 -0.10 -0.84 4.21
CA VAL A 22 0.58 0.27 3.51
C VAL A 22 -0.25 0.71 2.31
N VAL A 23 -0.47 2.01 2.18
CA VAL A 23 -0.99 2.59 0.93
C VAL A 23 0.11 3.34 0.20
N ALA A 24 0.28 3.00 -1.08
CA ALA A 24 1.31 3.60 -1.92
C ALA A 24 0.82 3.88 -3.34
N ARG A 25 1.23 5.02 -3.90
CA ARG A 25 1.03 5.37 -5.30
C ARG A 25 2.22 4.94 -6.11
N GLU A 26 1.98 4.25 -7.22
CA GLU A 26 2.99 3.98 -8.22
C GLU A 26 3.26 5.25 -9.04
N ASN A 27 4.49 5.77 -8.98
CA ASN A 27 4.78 7.08 -9.57
C ASN A 27 4.74 7.06 -11.11
N SER A 28 4.98 5.91 -11.74
CA SER A 28 4.97 5.78 -13.20
C SER A 28 3.56 5.78 -13.79
N THR A 29 2.58 5.23 -13.07
CA THR A 29 1.21 5.04 -13.56
C THR A 29 0.17 5.90 -12.83
N GLY A 30 0.50 6.43 -11.65
CA GLY A 30 -0.45 7.11 -10.78
C GLY A 30 -1.46 6.17 -10.11
N ILE A 31 -1.25 4.86 -10.17
CA ILE A 31 -2.14 3.88 -9.56
C ILE A 31 -1.92 3.84 -8.06
N LEU A 32 -3.00 3.87 -7.30
CA LEU A 32 -2.97 3.69 -5.85
C LEU A 32 -3.16 2.23 -5.50
N TRP A 33 -2.24 1.70 -4.69
CA TRP A 33 -2.19 0.32 -4.24
C TRP A 33 -2.36 0.24 -2.72
N LEU A 34 -3.11 -0.77 -2.27
CA LEU A 34 -3.13 -1.23 -0.88
C LEU A 34 -2.24 -2.47 -0.76
N TYR A 35 -1.35 -2.48 0.22
CA TYR A 35 -0.55 -3.63 0.59
C TYR A 35 -0.98 -4.05 2.01
N PRO A 36 -1.81 -5.11 2.13
CA PRO A 36 -2.27 -5.54 3.43
C PRO A 36 -1.14 -6.07 4.30
N GLY A 37 -1.21 -5.84 5.61
CA GLY A 37 -0.31 -6.42 6.58
C GLY A 37 -0.44 -7.95 6.62
N ALA A 38 0.67 -8.64 6.86
CA ALA A 38 0.71 -10.09 7.00
C ALA A 38 1.45 -10.48 8.30
N PRO A 39 1.32 -11.75 8.76
CA PRO A 39 2.14 -12.26 9.84
C PRO A 39 3.64 -12.04 9.61
N ALA A 40 4.39 -12.01 10.72
CA ALA A 40 5.84 -11.82 10.72
C ALA A 40 6.33 -10.47 10.13
N GLY A 41 5.48 -9.44 10.12
CA GLY A 41 5.87 -8.10 9.64
C GLY A 41 6.01 -8.01 8.12
N LEU A 42 5.36 -8.93 7.39
CA LEU A 42 5.35 -8.97 5.94
C LEU A 42 4.16 -8.19 5.36
N LEU A 43 4.15 -8.04 4.04
CA LEU A 43 3.01 -7.54 3.27
C LEU A 43 2.43 -8.65 2.39
N SER A 44 1.11 -8.71 2.32
CA SER A 44 0.35 -9.59 1.44
C SER A 44 0.33 -9.06 -0.01
N ALA A 45 -0.26 -9.86 -0.91
CA ALA A 45 -0.49 -9.43 -2.29
C ALA A 45 -1.28 -8.12 -2.33
N ARG A 46 -0.79 -7.16 -3.13
CA ARG A 46 -1.40 -5.83 -3.24
C ARG A 46 -2.73 -5.88 -3.99
N SER A 47 -3.63 -4.98 -3.65
CA SER A 47 -4.87 -4.72 -4.40
C SER A 47 -4.90 -3.28 -4.92
N GLN A 48 -5.50 -3.11 -6.10
CA GLN A 48 -5.64 -1.80 -6.72
C GLN A 48 -6.81 -1.05 -6.08
N ILE A 49 -6.57 0.18 -5.64
CA ILE A 49 -7.60 1.06 -5.09
C ILE A 49 -8.21 1.93 -6.19
N THR A 50 -7.37 2.62 -6.97
CA THR A 50 -7.83 3.54 -8.04
C THR A 50 -6.72 3.87 -9.05
N THR A 51 -7.11 4.37 -10.22
CA THR A 51 -6.23 4.94 -11.25
C THR A 51 -6.43 6.45 -11.33
N GLY A 52 -5.40 7.27 -11.11
CA GLY A 52 -5.47 8.72 -11.37
C GLY A 52 -5.12 9.65 -10.21
N TRP A 53 -4.29 9.19 -9.27
CA TRP A 53 -3.65 10.05 -8.27
C TRP A 53 -2.32 10.56 -8.77
#